data_AF-A0A2N5DGU4-F1
#
_entry.id   AF-A0A2N5DGU4-F1
#
_cell.length_a   1.000
_cell.length_b   1.000
_cell.length_c   1.000
_cell.angle_alpha   90.00
_cell.angle_beta   90.00
_cell.angle_gamma   90.00
#
_symmetry.space_group_name_H-M   'P 1'
#
loop_
_entity.id
_entity.type
_entity.pdbx_description
1 polymer ?
#
loop_
_entity_poly.entity_id
_entity_poly.type
_entity_poly.pdbx_seq_one_letter_code
_entity_poly.pdbx_strand_id
1 'polypeptide(L)'
;MTDLNTLESDVLAQVAGAADLSALDAVRVAAVGKTGSISGLLKTLGAMSPDERKERGAAINALRDRVQSAITEKKASLEAAELDARLARETLDLTLPGPYRRKGSVHPTMQVMDEMVSIFADMGFAVAEGPDIEDDFHNFTALNFPEKHPAREMHDTFFFEPKETGERMLLRTHTSPVQVRTMVSQKPPIRIIAPGRTYRCDSDATHTPMFHQVEGLVIDKGIHMGHLKWTLETFIARFFETDAVTTQFRPHHFPFTEPSAEMDVQCDRSGGEIKIGQGSSWLEILGCGMVHPNVLRACGIDPDEYQGFAFGMGVDRLGMLKYGMPDLRDMFASDSRWLAHYGFSGFAAPNPASGLS
;
A
#
# COMPACT_ATOMS: atom_id res chain seq x y z
N MET A 1 -21.19 -79.74 20.82
CA MET A 1 -20.04 -79.03 20.24
C MET A 1 -20.59 -77.85 19.48
N THR A 2 -20.23 -76.63 19.84
CA THR A 2 -20.57 -75.45 19.03
C THR A 2 -19.90 -75.62 17.67
N ASP A 3 -20.68 -75.56 16.59
CA ASP A 3 -20.13 -75.57 15.25
C ASP A 3 -19.50 -74.20 14.99
N LEU A 4 -18.17 -74.19 14.80
CA LEU A 4 -17.40 -72.97 14.58
C LEU A 4 -17.83 -72.27 13.28
N ASN A 5 -18.29 -73.03 12.28
CA ASN A 5 -18.73 -72.47 11.01
C ASN A 5 -20.07 -71.74 11.13
N THR A 6 -21.00 -72.28 11.94
CA THR A 6 -22.28 -71.61 12.22
C THR A 6 -22.04 -70.32 13.00
N LEU A 7 -21.20 -70.36 14.03
CA LEU A 7 -20.86 -69.18 14.81
C LEU A 7 -20.18 -68.09 13.96
N GLU A 8 -19.28 -68.50 13.07
CA GLU A 8 -18.64 -67.58 12.12
C GLU A 8 -19.65 -66.90 11.22
N SER A 9 -20.52 -67.68 10.57
CA SER A 9 -21.55 -67.16 9.66
C SER A 9 -22.49 -66.18 10.37
N ASP A 10 -22.93 -66.50 11.59
CA ASP A 10 -23.85 -65.67 12.37
C ASP A 10 -23.20 -64.34 12.76
N VAL A 11 -21.96 -64.37 13.24
CA VAL A 11 -21.25 -63.14 13.64
C VAL A 11 -20.92 -62.29 12.41
N LEU A 12 -20.48 -62.88 11.30
CA LEU A 12 -20.21 -62.15 10.06
C LEU A 12 -21.50 -61.51 9.50
N ALA A 13 -22.65 -62.19 9.60
CA ALA A 13 -23.93 -61.62 9.22
C ALA A 13 -24.33 -60.42 10.11
N GLN A 14 -24.07 -60.50 11.43
CA GLN A 14 -24.30 -59.39 12.36
C GLN A 14 -23.37 -58.20 12.08
N VAL A 15 -22.10 -58.45 11.76
CA VAL A 15 -21.14 -57.40 11.34
C VAL A 15 -21.62 -56.73 10.05
N ALA A 16 -22.01 -57.51 9.04
CA ALA A 16 -22.51 -56.98 7.77
C ALA A 16 -23.77 -56.14 7.96
N GLY A 17 -24.69 -56.59 8.84
CA GLY A 17 -25.96 -55.93 9.16
C GLY A 17 -25.88 -54.76 10.14
N ALA A 18 -24.72 -54.47 10.75
CA ALA A 18 -24.56 -53.33 11.64
C ALA A 18 -24.78 -52.01 10.86
N ALA A 19 -25.77 -51.22 11.30
CA ALA A 19 -26.20 -49.99 10.64
C ALA A 19 -25.38 -48.76 11.03
N ASP A 20 -24.73 -48.79 12.20
CA ASP A 20 -23.93 -47.69 12.73
C ASP A 20 -22.79 -48.22 13.62
N LEU A 21 -21.92 -47.31 14.07
CA LEU A 21 -20.76 -47.66 14.91
C LEU A 21 -21.16 -48.24 16.28
N SER A 22 -22.33 -47.87 16.82
CA SER A 22 -22.83 -48.38 18.10
C SER A 22 -23.30 -49.83 17.95
N ALA A 23 -24.05 -50.13 16.89
CA ALA A 23 -24.47 -51.47 16.52
C ALA A 23 -23.27 -52.38 16.23
N LEU A 24 -22.24 -51.87 15.53
CA LEU A 24 -21.02 -52.63 15.28
C LEU A 24 -20.22 -52.90 16.57
N ASP A 25 -20.15 -51.93 17.49
CA ASP A 25 -19.50 -52.13 18.79
C ASP A 25 -20.24 -53.17 19.64
N ALA A 26 -21.57 -53.19 19.61
CA ALA A 26 -22.36 -54.22 20.28
C ALA A 26 -22.02 -55.63 19.77
N VAL A 27 -21.87 -55.80 18.44
CA VAL A 27 -21.43 -57.08 17.83
C VAL A 27 -20.01 -57.43 18.25
N ARG A 28 -19.09 -56.46 18.28
CA ARG A 28 -17.71 -56.65 18.75
C ARG A 28 -17.66 -57.13 20.20
N VAL A 29 -18.43 -56.49 21.10
CA VAL A 29 -18.49 -56.89 22.51
C VAL A 29 -19.10 -58.29 22.67
N ALA A 30 -20.17 -58.59 21.93
CA ALA A 30 -20.85 -59.88 21.99
C ALA A 30 -20.00 -61.05 21.44
N ALA A 31 -19.17 -60.82 20.43
CA ALA A 31 -18.32 -61.86 19.84
C ALA A 31 -16.93 -61.97 20.50
N VAL A 32 -16.21 -60.84 20.59
CA VAL A 32 -14.77 -60.80 20.96
C VAL A 32 -14.53 -60.13 22.33
N GLY A 33 -15.56 -59.60 22.98
CA GLY A 33 -15.45 -59.01 24.33
C GLY A 33 -15.03 -60.02 25.40
N LYS A 34 -14.78 -59.56 26.64
CA LYS A 34 -14.28 -60.40 27.76
C LYS A 34 -15.16 -61.63 28.08
N THR A 35 -16.46 -61.50 27.82
CA THR A 35 -17.49 -62.55 27.99
C THR A 35 -18.14 -62.94 26.66
N GLY A 36 -17.57 -62.53 25.52
CA GLY A 36 -18.12 -62.78 24.20
C GLY A 36 -18.05 -64.26 23.81
N SER A 37 -18.84 -64.65 22.81
CA SER A 37 -18.97 -66.04 22.36
C SER A 37 -17.63 -66.68 21.96
N ILE A 38 -16.77 -65.95 21.24
CA ILE A 38 -15.43 -66.43 20.81
C ILE A 38 -14.45 -66.45 21.99
N SER A 39 -14.50 -65.44 22.86
CA SER A 39 -13.71 -65.40 24.10
C SER A 39 -14.09 -66.52 25.08
N GLY A 40 -15.38 -66.90 25.10
CA GLY A 40 -15.89 -68.05 25.84
C GLY A 40 -15.31 -69.37 25.31
N LEU A 41 -15.24 -69.54 23.99
CA LEU A 41 -14.59 -70.71 23.36
C LEU A 41 -13.10 -70.78 23.71
N LEU A 42 -12.37 -69.67 23.68
CA LEU A 42 -10.96 -69.62 24.07
C LEU A 42 -10.71 -70.07 25.52
N LYS A 43 -11.63 -69.79 26.45
CA LYS A 43 -11.52 -70.23 27.85
C LYS A 43 -11.61 -71.75 28.01
N THR A 44 -12.31 -72.44 27.11
CA THR A 44 -12.46 -73.90 27.16
C THR A 44 -11.17 -74.66 26.82
N LEU A 45 -10.22 -74.01 26.13
CA LEU A 45 -8.91 -74.58 25.77
C LEU A 45 -8.06 -74.98 26.99
N GLY A 46 -8.26 -74.32 28.15
CA GLY A 46 -7.53 -74.60 29.38
C GLY A 46 -7.76 -76.01 29.94
N ALA A 47 -8.92 -76.62 29.62
CA ALA A 47 -9.31 -77.95 30.09
C ALA A 47 -8.97 -79.09 29.10
N MET A 48 -8.43 -78.77 27.92
CA MET A 48 -8.14 -79.74 26.85
C MET A 48 -6.73 -80.34 26.94
N SER A 49 -6.55 -81.53 26.35
CA SER A 49 -5.23 -82.16 26.20
C SER A 49 -4.31 -81.36 25.26
N PRO A 50 -2.97 -81.54 25.31
CA PRO A 50 -2.04 -80.77 24.48
C PRO A 50 -2.31 -80.84 22.98
N ASP A 51 -2.67 -82.03 22.46
CA ASP A 51 -2.93 -82.24 21.03
C ASP A 51 -4.27 -81.62 20.59
N GLU A 52 -5.33 -81.81 21.36
CA GLU A 52 -6.63 -81.19 21.11
C GLU A 52 -6.57 -79.65 21.20
N ARG A 53 -5.79 -79.13 22.16
CA ARG A 53 -5.58 -77.70 22.34
C ARG A 53 -4.87 -77.07 21.14
N LYS A 54 -3.95 -77.80 20.48
CA LYS A 54 -3.23 -77.31 19.31
C LYS A 54 -4.16 -77.16 18.10
N GLU A 55 -4.98 -78.15 17.83
CA GLU A 55 -5.90 -78.15 16.68
C GLU A 55 -7.09 -77.20 16.90
N ARG A 56 -7.80 -77.31 18.04
CA ARG A 56 -8.94 -76.45 18.38
C ARG A 56 -8.53 -75.01 18.63
N GLY A 57 -7.35 -74.79 19.24
CA GLY A 57 -6.83 -73.46 19.50
C GLY A 57 -6.47 -72.71 18.21
N ALA A 58 -5.88 -73.39 17.22
CA ALA A 58 -5.63 -72.80 15.91
C ALA A 58 -6.93 -72.41 15.20
N ALA A 59 -7.95 -73.28 15.22
CA ALA A 59 -9.24 -73.01 14.60
C ALA A 59 -9.98 -71.82 15.25
N ILE A 60 -9.99 -71.73 16.58
CA ILE A 60 -10.65 -70.62 17.30
C ILE A 60 -9.90 -69.29 17.13
N ASN A 61 -8.57 -69.30 17.10
CA ASN A 61 -7.80 -68.09 16.81
C ASN A 61 -8.03 -67.62 15.37
N ALA A 62 -8.04 -68.53 14.40
CA ALA A 62 -8.34 -68.18 13.01
C ALA A 62 -9.75 -67.58 12.85
N LEU A 63 -10.75 -68.11 13.56
CA LEU A 63 -12.10 -67.55 13.63
C LEU A 63 -12.09 -66.13 14.22
N ARG A 64 -11.43 -65.95 15.38
CA ARG A 64 -11.31 -64.64 16.04
C ARG A 64 -10.71 -63.61 15.08
N ASP A 65 -9.63 -63.99 14.39
CA ASP A 65 -8.90 -63.08 13.52
C ASP A 65 -9.75 -62.70 12.30
N ARG A 66 -10.48 -63.64 11.68
CA ARG A 66 -11.43 -63.33 10.59
C ARG A 66 -12.57 -62.39 11.02
N VAL A 67 -13.17 -62.64 12.17
CA VAL A 67 -14.22 -61.78 12.75
C VAL A 67 -13.66 -60.40 13.08
N GLN A 68 -12.48 -60.32 13.67
CA GLN A 68 -11.82 -59.06 14.00
C GLN A 68 -11.49 -58.23 12.74
N SER A 69 -11.03 -58.89 11.68
CA SER A 69 -10.81 -58.24 10.37
C SER A 69 -12.13 -57.72 9.80
N ALA A 70 -13.19 -58.51 9.77
CA ALA A 70 -14.49 -58.08 9.26
C ALA A 70 -15.07 -56.89 10.06
N ILE A 71 -14.92 -56.90 11.40
CA ILE A 71 -15.31 -55.75 12.24
C ILE A 71 -14.49 -54.51 11.89
N THR A 72 -13.18 -54.66 11.68
CA THR A 72 -12.29 -53.55 11.35
C THR A 72 -12.62 -52.96 9.98
N GLU A 73 -12.86 -53.79 8.97
CA GLU A 73 -13.28 -53.37 7.63
C GLU A 73 -14.64 -52.68 7.65
N LYS A 74 -15.63 -53.27 8.33
CA LYS A 74 -16.97 -52.66 8.46
C LYS A 74 -16.90 -51.32 9.21
N LYS A 75 -16.08 -51.24 10.25
CA LYS A 75 -15.87 -49.99 11.00
C LYS A 75 -15.32 -48.89 10.09
N ALA A 76 -14.27 -49.19 9.33
CA ALA A 76 -13.68 -48.25 8.39
C ALA A 76 -14.70 -47.79 7.33
N SER A 77 -15.54 -48.70 6.82
CA SER A 77 -16.61 -48.37 5.88
C SER A 77 -17.68 -47.44 6.48
N LEU A 78 -18.08 -47.67 7.74
CA LEU A 78 -19.06 -46.82 8.43
C LEU A 78 -18.47 -45.43 8.76
N GLU A 79 -17.22 -45.36 9.21
CA GLU A 79 -16.52 -44.10 9.47
C GLU A 79 -16.36 -43.26 8.20
N ALA A 80 -16.02 -43.90 7.06
CA ALA A 80 -15.96 -43.23 5.76
C ALA A 80 -17.32 -42.69 5.32
N ALA A 81 -18.39 -43.49 5.44
CA ALA A 81 -19.73 -43.07 5.08
C ALA A 81 -20.26 -41.92 5.96
N GLU A 82 -19.96 -41.94 7.26
CA GLU A 82 -20.30 -40.84 8.17
C GLU A 82 -19.53 -39.55 7.82
N LEU A 83 -18.24 -39.68 7.49
CA LEU A 83 -17.42 -38.56 7.04
C LEU A 83 -17.96 -37.95 5.74
N ASP A 84 -18.25 -38.77 4.73
CA ASP A 84 -18.78 -38.31 3.46
C ASP A 84 -20.15 -37.61 3.64
N ALA A 85 -21.03 -38.18 4.46
CA ALA A 85 -22.31 -37.56 4.79
C ALA A 85 -22.13 -36.21 5.52
N ARG A 86 -21.14 -36.12 6.42
CA ARG A 86 -20.80 -34.87 7.09
C ARG A 86 -20.27 -33.83 6.12
N LEU A 87 -19.33 -34.21 5.24
CA LEU A 87 -18.77 -33.33 4.21
C LEU A 87 -19.85 -32.82 3.24
N ALA A 88 -20.76 -33.69 2.81
CA ALA A 88 -21.89 -33.30 1.95
C ALA A 88 -22.83 -32.29 2.65
N ARG A 89 -23.09 -32.48 3.95
CA ARG A 89 -23.92 -31.55 4.76
C ARG A 89 -23.23 -30.22 5.05
N GLU A 90 -21.91 -30.24 5.23
CA GLU A 90 -21.08 -29.07 5.57
C GLU A 90 -20.48 -28.40 4.32
N THR A 91 -20.91 -28.81 3.12
CA THR A 91 -20.51 -28.15 1.88
C THR A 91 -21.11 -26.74 1.85
N LEU A 92 -20.23 -25.75 1.73
CA LEU A 92 -20.58 -24.34 1.63
C LEU A 92 -20.43 -23.87 0.19
N ASP A 93 -21.29 -22.92 -0.21
CA ASP A 93 -21.08 -22.17 -1.44
C ASP A 93 -19.94 -21.16 -1.24
N LEU A 94 -18.74 -21.52 -1.72
CA LEU A 94 -17.55 -20.67 -1.65
C LEU A 94 -17.60 -19.47 -2.61
N THR A 95 -18.63 -19.34 -3.45
CA THR A 95 -18.83 -18.18 -4.34
C THR A 95 -19.58 -17.04 -3.66
N LEU A 96 -20.21 -17.29 -2.50
CA LEU A 96 -20.88 -16.25 -1.75
C LEU A 96 -19.89 -15.17 -1.30
N PRO A 97 -20.28 -13.89 -1.37
CA PRO A 97 -19.44 -12.82 -0.87
C PRO A 97 -19.20 -13.02 0.63
N GLY A 98 -17.93 -12.92 1.03
CA GLY A 98 -17.58 -12.91 2.44
C GLY A 98 -18.24 -11.74 3.18
N PRO A 99 -18.23 -11.76 4.53
CA PRO A 99 -18.79 -10.68 5.34
C PRO A 99 -18.21 -9.33 4.94
N TYR A 100 -19.09 -8.34 4.71
CA TYR A 100 -18.67 -7.00 4.34
C TYR A 100 -17.76 -6.40 5.43
N ARG A 101 -16.60 -5.89 5.00
CA ARG A 101 -15.70 -5.09 5.84
C ARG A 101 -15.52 -3.74 5.18
N ARG A 102 -15.59 -2.67 5.97
CA ARG A 102 -15.25 -1.33 5.48
C ARG A 102 -13.82 -1.35 4.97
N LYS A 103 -13.63 -0.93 3.72
CA LYS A 103 -12.32 -0.69 3.13
C LYS A 103 -12.06 0.82 3.19
N GLY A 104 -10.87 1.19 3.62
CA GLY A 104 -10.37 2.55 3.49
C GLY A 104 -9.59 2.70 2.19
N SER A 105 -9.47 3.93 1.72
CA SER A 105 -8.61 4.30 0.60
C SER A 105 -7.71 5.46 1.01
N VAL A 106 -6.51 5.49 0.43
CA VAL A 106 -5.58 6.62 0.50
C VAL A 106 -6.01 7.66 -0.54
N HIS A 107 -5.99 8.93 -0.15
CA HIS A 107 -6.33 10.02 -1.04
C HIS A 107 -5.30 10.15 -2.17
N PRO A 108 -5.69 10.42 -3.42
CA PRO A 108 -4.74 10.53 -4.53
C PRO A 108 -3.63 11.56 -4.32
N THR A 109 -3.94 12.73 -3.73
CA THR A 109 -2.90 13.71 -3.36
C THR A 109 -1.85 13.11 -2.42
N MET A 110 -2.25 12.28 -1.46
CA MET A 110 -1.31 11.65 -0.52
C MET A 110 -0.47 10.59 -1.25
N GLN A 111 -1.08 9.79 -2.12
CA GLN A 111 -0.35 8.84 -2.96
C GLN A 111 0.72 9.55 -3.78
N VAL A 112 0.35 10.62 -4.50
CA VAL A 112 1.28 11.40 -5.32
C VAL A 112 2.40 12.01 -4.46
N MET A 113 2.06 12.54 -3.28
CA MET A 113 3.06 13.08 -2.36
C MET A 113 4.05 12.00 -1.92
N ASP A 114 3.58 10.81 -1.56
CA ASP A 114 4.43 9.68 -1.17
C ASP A 114 5.30 9.18 -2.35
N GLU A 115 4.76 9.14 -3.57
CA GLU A 115 5.54 8.82 -4.78
C GLU A 115 6.67 9.83 -5.00
N MET A 116 6.35 11.13 -4.90
CA MET A 116 7.34 12.19 -5.05
C MET A 116 8.42 12.09 -3.97
N VAL A 117 8.01 11.89 -2.71
CA VAL A 117 8.93 11.69 -1.59
C VAL A 117 9.83 10.48 -1.82
N SER A 118 9.27 9.35 -2.26
CA SER A 118 10.05 8.14 -2.57
C SER A 118 11.11 8.40 -3.64
N ILE A 119 10.76 9.08 -4.73
CA ILE A 119 11.69 9.37 -5.82
C ILE A 119 12.83 10.30 -5.36
N PHE A 120 12.50 11.36 -4.61
CA PHE A 120 13.51 12.29 -4.11
C PHE A 120 14.37 11.69 -2.99
N ALA A 121 13.81 10.82 -2.15
CA ALA A 121 14.56 10.09 -1.14
C ALA A 121 15.64 9.19 -1.77
N ASP A 122 15.33 8.51 -2.88
CA ASP A 122 16.31 7.72 -3.66
C ASP A 122 17.44 8.59 -4.23
N MET A 123 17.17 9.87 -4.51
CA MET A 123 18.16 10.86 -4.94
C MET A 123 18.92 11.53 -3.76
N GLY A 124 18.64 11.11 -2.52
CA GLY A 124 19.33 11.58 -1.31
C GLY A 124 18.79 12.89 -0.74
N PHE A 125 17.54 13.26 -1.04
CA PHE A 125 16.86 14.40 -0.42
C PHE A 125 16.20 13.97 0.89
N ALA A 126 16.26 14.83 1.91
CA ALA A 126 15.49 14.67 3.14
C ALA A 126 14.16 15.43 3.04
N VAL A 127 13.13 14.96 3.74
CA VAL A 127 11.87 15.70 3.87
C VAL A 127 12.02 16.75 4.97
N ALA A 128 11.62 17.98 4.67
CA ALA A 128 11.54 19.09 5.62
C ALA A 128 10.10 19.62 5.68
N GLU A 129 9.65 20.00 6.87
CA GLU A 129 8.31 20.53 7.10
C GLU A 129 8.38 21.90 7.76
N GLY A 130 7.30 22.68 7.63
CA GLY A 130 7.16 23.96 8.32
C GLY A 130 5.70 24.37 8.45
N PRO A 131 5.45 25.48 9.16
CA PRO A 131 4.09 25.92 9.47
C PRO A 131 3.36 26.40 8.21
N ASP A 132 2.03 26.33 8.25
CA ASP A 132 1.16 26.88 7.19
C ASP A 132 0.95 28.40 7.36
N ILE A 133 1.03 28.90 8.60
CA ILE A 133 0.96 30.33 8.91
C ILE A 133 2.39 30.85 9.03
N GLU A 134 2.72 31.84 8.20
CA GLU A 134 4.04 32.43 8.09
C GLU A 134 4.02 33.95 8.33
N ASP A 135 5.20 34.51 8.58
CA ASP A 135 5.42 35.95 8.56
C ASP A 135 5.89 36.43 7.17
N ASP A 136 5.86 37.74 6.93
CA ASP A 136 6.33 38.34 5.67
C ASP A 136 7.81 38.04 5.39
N PHE A 137 8.63 37.91 6.45
CA PHE A 137 10.05 37.70 6.28
C PHE A 137 10.34 36.36 5.61
N HIS A 138 9.80 35.28 6.13
CA HIS A 138 10.04 33.94 5.60
C HIS A 138 9.31 33.70 4.26
N ASN A 139 8.11 34.27 4.07
CA ASN A 139 7.33 34.06 2.84
C ASN A 139 7.74 34.98 1.70
N PHE A 140 8.36 36.14 1.95
CA PHE A 140 8.68 37.07 0.87
C PHE A 140 10.07 37.69 0.99
N THR A 141 10.39 38.33 2.12
CA THR A 141 11.58 39.18 2.21
C THR A 141 12.89 38.39 2.11
N ALA A 142 13.00 37.25 2.81
CA ALA A 142 14.15 36.36 2.70
C ALA A 142 14.28 35.71 1.31
N LEU A 143 13.18 35.64 0.56
CA LEU A 143 13.09 35.13 -0.81
C LEU A 143 13.24 36.23 -1.86
N ASN A 144 13.82 37.38 -1.47
CA ASN A 144 14.17 38.47 -2.37
C ASN A 144 12.98 39.10 -3.12
N PHE A 145 11.75 38.93 -2.62
CA PHE A 145 10.60 39.65 -3.16
C PHE A 145 10.71 41.14 -2.82
N PRO A 146 10.52 42.06 -3.78
CA PRO A 146 10.39 43.49 -3.49
C PRO A 146 9.14 43.80 -2.62
N GLU A 147 9.18 44.87 -1.81
CA GLU A 147 8.03 45.30 -0.98
C GLU A 147 6.75 45.55 -1.79
N LYS A 148 6.89 46.02 -3.03
CA LYS A 148 5.77 46.32 -3.95
C LYS A 148 5.51 45.20 -4.95
N HIS A 149 5.93 43.97 -4.65
CA HIS A 149 5.68 42.84 -5.54
C HIS A 149 4.19 42.45 -5.50
N PRO A 150 3.53 42.17 -6.66
CA PRO A 150 2.11 41.82 -6.70
C PRO A 150 1.72 40.66 -5.78
N ALA A 151 2.57 39.63 -5.68
CA ALA A 151 2.35 38.51 -4.76
C ALA A 151 2.21 38.91 -3.27
N ARG A 152 2.68 40.10 -2.85
CA ARG A 152 2.51 40.62 -1.48
C ARG A 152 1.19 41.36 -1.28
N GLU A 153 0.37 41.50 -2.32
CA GLU A 153 -0.90 42.20 -2.26
C GLU A 153 -2.04 41.29 -1.78
N MET A 154 -3.08 41.91 -1.23
CA MET A 154 -4.25 41.20 -0.66
C MET A 154 -5.08 40.43 -1.69
N HIS A 155 -4.91 40.72 -2.99
CA HIS A 155 -5.65 40.02 -4.03
C HIS A 155 -5.10 38.60 -4.29
N ASP A 156 -3.84 38.33 -3.91
CA ASP A 156 -3.18 37.04 -4.12
C ASP A 156 -2.95 36.25 -2.81
N THR A 157 -2.78 36.96 -1.69
CA THR A 157 -2.36 36.37 -0.41
C THR A 157 -3.40 36.55 0.70
N PHE A 158 -3.70 35.47 1.44
CA PHE A 158 -4.53 35.54 2.64
C PHE A 158 -3.73 36.08 3.84
N PHE A 159 -4.02 37.32 4.23
CA PHE A 159 -3.46 37.95 5.43
C PHE A 159 -4.39 37.81 6.63
N PHE A 160 -3.80 37.65 7.82
CA PHE A 160 -4.51 37.78 9.09
C PHE A 160 -4.59 39.25 9.51
N GLU A 161 -5.47 39.51 10.48
CA GLU A 161 -5.51 40.81 11.16
C GLU A 161 -4.12 41.18 11.73
N PRO A 162 -3.70 42.45 11.62
CA PRO A 162 -2.43 42.90 12.19
C PRO A 162 -2.36 42.63 13.70
N LYS A 163 -1.19 42.19 14.17
CA LYS A 163 -0.88 42.16 15.60
C LYS A 163 -0.80 43.60 16.14
N GLU A 164 -0.79 43.74 17.46
CA GLU A 164 -0.56 45.04 18.13
C GLU A 164 0.77 45.70 17.71
N THR A 165 1.75 44.90 17.29
CA THR A 165 3.04 45.35 16.75
C THR A 165 2.96 45.93 15.33
N GLY A 166 1.81 45.82 14.65
CA GLY A 166 1.61 46.19 13.25
C GLY A 166 2.01 45.10 12.24
N GLU A 167 2.64 44.02 12.69
CA GLU A 167 2.99 42.88 11.85
C GLU A 167 1.75 42.07 11.44
N ARG A 168 1.69 41.65 10.18
CA ARG A 168 0.65 40.77 9.65
C ARG A 168 1.22 39.38 9.42
N MET A 169 0.57 38.37 9.98
CA MET A 169 0.79 36.98 9.59
C MET A 169 0.03 36.70 8.29
N LEU A 170 0.38 35.64 7.58
CA LEU A 170 -0.28 35.19 6.35
C LEU A 170 -0.31 33.67 6.24
N LEU A 171 -1.22 33.14 5.43
CA LEU A 171 -1.15 31.75 4.99
C LEU A 171 -0.12 31.64 3.87
N ARG A 172 0.86 30.75 4.00
CA ARG A 172 1.98 30.65 3.05
C ARG A 172 1.50 30.40 1.62
N THR A 173 2.10 31.10 0.66
CA THR A 173 1.71 31.04 -0.77
C THR A 173 2.45 29.95 -1.57
N HIS A 174 3.48 29.40 -0.95
CA HIS A 174 4.44 28.42 -1.47
C HIS A 174 5.18 27.79 -0.27
N THR A 175 5.86 26.64 -0.44
CA THR A 175 6.59 25.97 0.66
C THR A 175 8.04 26.45 0.82
N SER A 176 8.44 27.47 0.07
CA SER A 176 9.75 28.13 0.17
C SER A 176 10.14 28.66 1.57
N PRO A 177 9.22 29.05 2.48
CA PRO A 177 9.58 29.38 3.86
C PRO A 177 10.36 28.27 4.57
N VAL A 178 10.04 27.00 4.28
CA VAL A 178 10.76 25.83 4.83
C VAL A 178 12.22 25.83 4.37
N GLN A 179 12.49 26.24 3.14
CA GLN A 179 13.84 26.36 2.59
C GLN A 179 14.67 27.40 3.36
N VAL A 180 14.10 28.58 3.60
CA VAL A 180 14.73 29.65 4.40
C VAL A 180 15.03 29.15 5.81
N ARG A 181 14.04 28.55 6.49
CA ARG A 181 14.21 28.00 7.84
C ARG A 181 15.29 26.92 7.90
N THR A 182 15.39 26.08 6.88
CA THR A 182 16.42 25.04 6.77
C THR A 182 17.79 25.67 6.59
N MET A 183 17.95 26.63 5.67
CA MET A 183 19.24 27.30 5.46
C MET A 183 19.72 28.10 6.68
N VAL A 184 18.82 28.63 7.50
CA VAL A 184 19.17 29.32 8.75
C VAL A 184 19.58 28.35 9.86
N SER A 185 18.94 27.17 9.94
CA SER A 185 19.16 26.21 11.03
C SER A 185 20.26 25.18 10.74
N GLN A 186 20.60 24.95 9.47
CA GLN A 186 21.58 23.97 9.02
C GLN A 186 22.61 24.61 8.08
N LYS A 187 23.89 24.23 8.24
CA LYS A 187 24.94 24.62 7.28
C LYS A 187 24.96 23.68 6.07
N PRO A 188 25.30 24.17 4.87
CA PRO A 188 25.54 23.32 3.70
C PRO A 188 26.55 22.17 3.96
N PRO A 189 26.39 21.00 3.32
CA PRO A 189 25.45 20.70 2.24
C PRO A 189 24.00 20.52 2.72
N ILE A 190 23.05 21.01 1.94
CA ILE A 190 21.60 20.89 2.17
C ILE A 190 20.98 20.25 0.93
N ARG A 191 20.17 19.21 1.12
CA ARG A 191 19.33 18.58 0.08
C ARG A 191 18.00 18.21 0.70
N ILE A 192 16.98 19.02 0.44
CA ILE A 192 15.66 18.81 1.03
C ILE A 192 14.55 18.93 -0.01
N ILE A 193 13.44 18.24 0.26
CA ILE A 193 12.14 18.55 -0.31
C ILE A 193 11.18 19.00 0.80
N ALA A 194 10.32 19.95 0.48
CA ALA A 194 9.34 20.55 1.37
C ALA A 194 7.93 20.34 0.79
N PRO A 195 7.32 19.15 0.98
CA PRO A 195 5.93 18.93 0.68
C PRO A 195 5.04 19.71 1.66
N GLY A 196 3.94 20.27 1.18
CA GLY A 196 3.00 20.94 2.06
C GLY A 196 1.84 21.63 1.36
N ARG A 197 0.87 22.05 2.18
CA ARG A 197 -0.27 22.88 1.75
C ARG A 197 0.17 24.30 1.47
N THR A 198 -0.42 24.93 0.48
CA THR A 198 -0.18 26.33 0.09
C THR A 198 -1.50 26.99 -0.23
N TYR A 199 -1.57 28.30 -0.04
CA TYR A 199 -2.82 29.04 -0.07
C TYR A 199 -2.71 30.25 -0.97
N ARG A 200 -3.71 30.46 -1.84
CA ARG A 200 -3.79 31.63 -2.74
C ARG A 200 -5.23 32.07 -2.84
N CYS A 201 -5.46 33.38 -2.98
CA CYS A 201 -6.80 33.93 -3.13
C CYS A 201 -7.33 33.77 -4.57
N ASP A 202 -7.32 32.53 -5.08
CA ASP A 202 -7.80 32.17 -6.41
C ASP A 202 -8.67 30.90 -6.33
N SER A 203 -9.74 30.84 -7.13
CA SER A 203 -10.69 29.74 -7.10
C SER A 203 -11.45 29.63 -8.42
N ASP A 204 -11.01 28.73 -9.30
CA ASP A 204 -11.66 28.37 -10.56
C ASP A 204 -11.61 26.84 -10.79
N ALA A 205 -11.74 26.38 -12.04
CA ALA A 205 -11.70 24.94 -12.35
C ALA A 205 -10.29 24.31 -12.26
N THR A 206 -9.24 25.13 -12.36
CA THR A 206 -7.83 24.75 -12.35
C THR A 206 -7.06 25.28 -11.13
N HIS A 207 -7.68 26.18 -10.36
CA HIS A 207 -7.12 26.81 -9.18
C HIS A 207 -8.05 26.59 -7.98
N THR A 208 -7.47 26.19 -6.86
CA THR A 208 -8.18 26.08 -5.59
C THR A 208 -7.49 26.95 -4.54
N PRO A 209 -8.24 27.51 -3.57
CA PRO A 209 -7.67 28.45 -2.61
C PRO A 209 -6.68 27.78 -1.65
N MET A 210 -6.72 26.46 -1.55
CA MET A 210 -5.70 25.62 -0.95
C MET A 210 -5.35 24.51 -1.95
N PHE A 211 -4.07 24.26 -2.12
CA PHE A 211 -3.51 23.17 -2.92
C PHE A 211 -2.21 22.69 -2.28
N HIS A 212 -1.55 21.70 -2.88
CA HIS A 212 -0.33 21.11 -2.36
C HIS A 212 0.83 21.35 -3.32
N GLN A 213 1.97 21.73 -2.76
CA GLN A 213 3.22 21.85 -3.50
C GLN A 213 4.28 20.97 -2.86
N VAL A 214 5.22 20.52 -3.69
CA VAL A 214 6.53 20.06 -3.24
C VAL A 214 7.55 20.99 -3.86
N GLU A 215 8.38 21.57 -3.00
CA GLU A 215 9.55 22.32 -3.42
C GLU A 215 10.82 21.61 -3.01
N GLY A 216 11.86 21.70 -3.83
CA GLY A 216 13.17 21.16 -3.49
C GLY A 216 14.23 22.24 -3.42
N LEU A 217 15.23 22.00 -2.59
CA LEU A 217 16.41 22.85 -2.43
C LEU A 217 17.66 21.98 -2.36
N VAL A 218 18.67 22.33 -3.15
CA VAL A 218 20.03 21.82 -3.03
C VAL A 218 20.99 22.98 -2.88
N ILE A 219 21.76 23.03 -1.79
CA ILE A 219 22.87 23.97 -1.59
C ILE A 219 24.15 23.18 -1.32
N ASP A 220 25.17 23.34 -2.15
CA ASP A 220 26.49 22.70 -2.00
C ASP A 220 27.55 23.45 -2.82
N LYS A 221 28.81 23.04 -2.71
CA LYS A 221 29.89 23.57 -3.55
C LYS A 221 29.81 22.96 -4.95
N GLY A 222 29.96 23.81 -5.98
CA GLY A 222 30.00 23.35 -7.38
C GLY A 222 28.65 22.93 -7.99
N ILE A 223 27.53 23.27 -7.34
CA ILE A 223 26.20 23.05 -7.90
C ILE A 223 25.95 24.02 -9.04
N HIS A 224 25.35 23.53 -10.13
CA HIS A 224 25.14 24.27 -11.38
C HIS A 224 23.88 23.80 -12.10
N MET A 225 23.44 24.55 -13.10
CA MET A 225 22.19 24.30 -13.85
C MET A 225 22.09 22.87 -14.43
N GLY A 226 23.20 22.26 -14.83
CA GLY A 226 23.22 20.85 -15.27
C GLY A 226 22.72 19.85 -14.21
N HIS A 227 23.01 20.08 -12.92
CA HIS A 227 22.49 19.25 -11.82
C HIS A 227 20.98 19.42 -11.66
N LEU A 228 20.48 20.66 -11.76
CA LEU A 228 19.05 20.95 -11.73
C LEU A 228 18.32 20.23 -12.86
N LYS A 229 18.80 20.39 -14.10
CA LYS A 229 18.21 19.74 -15.28
C LYS A 229 18.13 18.23 -15.12
N TRP A 230 19.24 17.59 -14.76
CA TRP A 230 19.29 16.15 -14.58
C TRP A 230 18.32 15.68 -13.47
N THR A 231 18.26 16.40 -12.35
CA THR A 231 17.38 16.06 -11.23
C THR A 231 15.91 16.07 -11.67
N LEU A 232 15.49 17.12 -12.39
CA LEU A 232 14.11 17.27 -12.84
C LEU A 232 13.74 16.30 -13.97
N GLU A 233 14.62 16.11 -14.95
CA GLU A 233 14.42 15.14 -16.04
C GLU A 233 14.28 13.71 -15.47
N THR A 234 15.15 13.36 -14.51
CA THR A 234 15.09 12.06 -13.81
C THR A 234 13.81 11.91 -13.01
N PHE A 235 13.43 12.94 -12.24
CA PHE A 235 12.19 12.92 -11.46
C PHE A 235 10.97 12.70 -12.37
N ILE A 236 10.82 13.47 -13.45
CA ILE A 236 9.67 13.36 -14.35
C ILE A 236 9.61 12.00 -15.04
N ALA A 237 10.73 11.49 -15.56
CA ALA A 237 10.78 10.16 -16.17
C ALA A 237 10.32 9.08 -15.19
N ARG A 238 10.82 9.12 -13.94
CA ARG A 238 10.43 8.20 -12.88
C ARG A 238 8.97 8.34 -12.46
N PHE A 239 8.52 9.57 -12.24
CA PHE A 239 7.18 9.87 -11.74
C PHE A 239 6.08 9.42 -12.71
N PHE A 240 6.28 9.64 -14.01
CA PHE A 240 5.37 9.18 -15.07
C PHE A 240 5.68 7.77 -15.56
N GLU A 241 6.65 7.08 -14.96
CA GLU A 241 7.02 5.69 -15.30
C GLU A 241 7.35 5.49 -16.79
N THR A 242 8.13 6.43 -17.34
CA THR A 242 8.61 6.43 -18.73
C THR A 242 10.13 6.27 -18.79
N ASP A 243 10.64 5.63 -19.84
CA ASP A 243 12.09 5.40 -20.00
C ASP A 243 12.87 6.73 -20.16
N ALA A 244 12.26 7.70 -20.83
CA ALA A 244 12.81 9.04 -21.03
C ALA A 244 11.69 10.04 -21.30
N VAL A 245 11.97 11.31 -20.98
CA VAL A 245 11.09 12.42 -21.32
C VAL A 245 11.82 13.49 -22.10
N THR A 246 11.14 14.04 -23.10
CA THR A 246 11.62 15.24 -23.79
C THR A 246 11.16 16.46 -23.00
N THR A 247 12.12 17.22 -22.48
CA THR A 247 11.86 18.43 -21.69
C THR A 247 12.31 19.69 -22.42
N GLN A 248 11.66 20.80 -22.15
CA GLN A 248 12.03 22.13 -22.60
C GLN A 248 12.16 23.06 -21.40
N PHE A 249 13.32 23.70 -21.23
CA PHE A 249 13.53 24.71 -20.21
C PHE A 249 13.41 26.10 -20.84
N ARG A 250 12.36 26.84 -20.49
CA ARG A 250 12.12 28.20 -20.96
C ARG A 250 12.60 29.19 -19.90
N PRO A 251 13.39 30.23 -20.26
CA PRO A 251 13.71 31.30 -19.33
C PRO A 251 12.44 31.92 -18.75
N HIS A 252 12.42 32.09 -17.43
CA HIS A 252 11.34 32.76 -16.70
C HIS A 252 11.96 33.68 -15.65
N HIS A 253 11.15 34.33 -14.81
CA HIS A 253 11.62 35.15 -13.70
C HIS A 253 10.94 34.73 -12.39
N PHE A 254 11.75 34.38 -11.39
CA PHE A 254 11.33 34.28 -10.00
C PHE A 254 12.29 35.12 -9.15
N PRO A 255 11.80 35.94 -8.19
CA PRO A 255 12.66 36.82 -7.40
C PRO A 255 13.79 36.11 -6.63
N PHE A 256 13.57 34.84 -6.26
CA PHE A 256 14.49 34.02 -5.46
C PHE A 256 15.45 33.15 -6.30
N THR A 257 15.40 33.19 -7.63
CA THR A 257 16.33 32.43 -8.49
C THR A 257 16.89 33.24 -9.66
N GLU A 258 18.16 33.01 -10.01
CA GLU A 258 18.83 33.58 -11.18
C GLU A 258 20.03 32.71 -11.60
N PRO A 259 20.04 32.11 -12.82
CA PRO A 259 18.96 32.11 -13.81
C PRO A 259 17.73 31.31 -13.35
N SER A 260 16.56 31.77 -13.79
CA SER A 260 15.25 31.16 -13.58
C SER A 260 14.73 30.48 -14.85
N ALA A 261 13.99 29.37 -14.71
CA ALA A 261 13.37 28.65 -15.81
C ALA A 261 12.06 27.97 -15.42
N GLU A 262 11.14 27.86 -16.38
CA GLU A 262 10.02 26.91 -16.34
C GLU A 262 10.39 25.68 -17.15
N MET A 263 9.91 24.51 -16.70
CA MET A 263 10.10 23.26 -17.41
C MET A 263 8.77 22.76 -17.97
N ASP A 264 8.75 22.61 -19.29
CA ASP A 264 7.67 21.98 -20.04
C ASP A 264 8.08 20.56 -20.43
N VAL A 265 7.09 19.68 -20.55
CA VAL A 265 7.27 18.29 -21.00
C VAL A 265 6.43 18.04 -22.25
N GLN A 266 6.98 17.27 -23.18
CA GLN A 266 6.28 16.86 -24.40
C GLN A 266 5.08 15.98 -24.04
N CYS A 267 3.91 16.25 -24.64
CA CYS A 267 2.69 15.48 -24.42
C CYS A 267 1.76 15.39 -25.65
N ASP A 268 0.93 14.35 -25.66
CA ASP A 268 -0.22 14.21 -26.56
C ASP A 268 -1.50 14.63 -25.83
N ARG A 269 -2.35 15.43 -26.50
CA ARG A 269 -3.61 15.97 -25.97
C ARG A 269 -4.83 15.56 -26.82
N SER A 270 -4.64 14.71 -27.83
CA SER A 270 -5.67 14.39 -28.83
C SER A 270 -6.77 13.43 -28.34
N GLY A 271 -6.56 12.71 -27.24
CA GLY A 271 -7.39 11.59 -26.81
C GLY A 271 -8.26 11.81 -25.57
N GLY A 272 -8.47 13.05 -25.11
CA GLY A 272 -9.21 13.35 -23.87
C GLY A 272 -8.41 13.11 -22.57
N GLU A 273 -7.33 12.34 -22.64
CA GLU A 273 -6.30 12.20 -21.61
C GLU A 273 -4.97 12.76 -22.12
N ILE A 274 -4.18 13.36 -21.21
CA ILE A 274 -2.86 13.88 -21.54
C ILE A 274 -1.83 12.77 -21.34
N LYS A 275 -1.12 12.40 -22.41
CA LYS A 275 -0.05 11.39 -22.35
C LYS A 275 1.31 12.06 -22.39
N ILE A 276 2.03 11.98 -21.28
CA ILE A 276 3.39 12.51 -21.16
C ILE A 276 4.38 11.66 -21.98
N GLY A 277 5.33 12.32 -22.64
CA GLY A 277 6.36 11.68 -23.48
C GLY A 277 5.90 11.32 -24.90
N GLN A 278 4.67 11.65 -25.28
CA GLN A 278 4.09 11.38 -26.60
C GLN A 278 3.69 12.68 -27.32
N GLY A 279 3.33 12.61 -28.60
CA GLY A 279 2.81 13.76 -29.34
C GLY A 279 3.83 14.87 -29.59
N SER A 280 3.35 16.09 -29.85
CA SER A 280 4.18 17.25 -30.20
C SER A 280 3.78 18.54 -29.49
N SER A 281 2.87 18.45 -28.51
CA SER A 281 2.48 19.59 -27.68
C SER A 281 3.40 19.71 -26.47
N TRP A 282 3.48 20.92 -25.90
CA TRP A 282 4.21 21.20 -24.67
C TRP A 282 3.23 21.47 -23.54
N LEU A 283 3.57 20.98 -22.35
CA LEU A 283 2.82 21.22 -21.13
C LEU A 283 3.78 21.64 -20.02
N GLU A 284 3.57 22.83 -19.48
CA GLU A 284 4.27 23.31 -18.29
C GLU A 284 3.95 22.40 -17.09
N ILE A 285 5.00 22.00 -16.37
CA ILE A 285 4.90 21.12 -15.19
C ILE A 285 5.39 21.80 -13.92
N LEU A 286 6.44 22.64 -14.00
CA LEU A 286 7.08 23.22 -12.82
C LEU A 286 7.90 24.48 -13.11
N GLY A 287 8.20 25.23 -12.04
CA GLY A 287 9.17 26.32 -12.03
C GLY A 287 10.45 25.93 -11.29
N CYS A 288 11.60 26.46 -11.71
CA CYS A 288 12.90 26.16 -11.12
C CYS A 288 13.95 27.24 -11.40
N GLY A 289 15.11 27.13 -10.75
CA GLY A 289 16.25 27.99 -11.06
C GLY A 289 17.40 27.84 -10.08
N MET A 290 18.50 28.54 -10.36
CA MET A 290 19.64 28.65 -9.45
C MET A 290 19.31 29.65 -8.34
N VAL A 291 19.56 29.31 -7.08
CA VAL A 291 19.19 30.17 -5.93
C VAL A 291 19.89 31.53 -6.03
N HIS A 292 19.13 32.61 -5.90
CA HIS A 292 19.64 33.96 -6.04
C HIS A 292 20.62 34.30 -4.87
N PRO A 293 21.76 34.96 -5.13
CA PRO A 293 22.75 35.27 -4.09
C PRO A 293 22.20 36.05 -2.87
N ASN A 294 21.19 36.90 -3.06
CA ASN A 294 20.52 37.60 -1.95
C ASN A 294 19.80 36.65 -0.99
N VAL A 295 19.22 35.55 -1.49
CA VAL A 295 18.54 34.57 -0.65
C VAL A 295 19.56 33.82 0.21
N LEU A 296 20.70 33.43 -0.38
CA LEU A 296 21.81 32.82 0.37
C LEU A 296 22.32 33.75 1.46
N ARG A 297 22.57 35.03 1.13
CA ARG A 297 23.00 36.04 2.10
C ARG A 297 21.98 36.26 3.21
N ALA A 298 20.68 36.32 2.89
CA ALA A 298 19.61 36.47 3.87
C ALA A 298 19.57 35.29 4.87
N CYS A 299 20.05 34.11 4.47
CA CYS A 299 20.13 32.92 5.31
C CYS A 299 21.52 32.71 5.96
N GLY A 300 22.46 33.64 5.79
CA GLY A 300 23.82 33.54 6.34
C GLY A 300 24.75 32.57 5.60
N ILE A 301 24.45 32.27 4.33
CA ILE A 301 25.28 31.43 3.46
C ILE A 301 26.04 32.33 2.48
N ASP A 302 27.35 32.11 2.35
CA ASP A 302 28.21 32.86 1.45
C ASP A 302 28.01 32.41 -0.02
N PRO A 303 27.48 33.26 -0.92
CA PRO A 303 27.26 32.92 -2.32
C PRO A 303 28.56 32.81 -3.16
N ASP A 304 29.70 33.29 -2.64
CA ASP A 304 30.99 33.13 -3.31
C ASP A 304 31.60 31.74 -3.04
N GLU A 305 31.15 31.05 -1.98
CA GLU A 305 31.57 29.69 -1.63
C GLU A 305 30.54 28.62 -2.03
N TYR A 306 29.25 28.92 -1.86
CA TYR A 306 28.16 27.97 -2.07
C TYR A 306 27.21 28.41 -3.17
N GLN A 307 26.70 27.44 -3.91
CA GLN A 307 25.66 27.64 -4.91
C GLN A 307 24.56 26.59 -4.72
N GLY A 308 23.44 26.79 -5.40
CA GLY A 308 22.35 25.86 -5.27
C GLY A 308 21.27 26.06 -6.31
N PHE A 309 20.37 25.10 -6.39
CA PHE A 309 19.15 25.22 -7.18
C PHE A 309 17.93 24.93 -6.31
N ALA A 310 16.80 25.50 -6.74
CA ALA A 310 15.50 25.20 -6.18
C ALA A 310 14.50 24.93 -7.31
N PHE A 311 13.44 24.21 -6.97
CA PHE A 311 12.32 23.93 -7.87
C PHE A 311 11.02 23.83 -7.07
N GLY A 312 9.89 24.05 -7.74
CA GLY A 312 8.57 23.94 -7.13
C GLY A 312 7.55 23.40 -8.12
N MET A 313 6.74 22.45 -7.68
CA MET A 313 5.72 21.83 -8.51
C MET A 313 4.44 21.54 -7.72
N GLY A 314 3.30 21.61 -8.41
CA GLY A 314 1.99 21.32 -7.84
C GLY A 314 1.74 19.82 -7.79
N VAL A 315 1.52 19.29 -6.58
CA VAL A 315 1.23 17.86 -6.34
C VAL A 315 -0.08 17.49 -7.01
N ASP A 316 -1.13 18.30 -6.81
CA ASP A 316 -2.46 17.98 -7.31
C ASP A 316 -2.50 17.97 -8.84
N ARG A 317 -1.83 18.94 -9.50
CA ARG A 317 -1.73 18.98 -10.98
C ARG A 317 -0.97 17.77 -11.53
N LEU A 318 0.13 17.37 -10.88
CA LEU A 318 0.86 16.15 -11.29
C LEU A 318 0.00 14.90 -11.11
N GLY A 319 -0.77 14.80 -10.01
CA GLY A 319 -1.73 13.73 -9.80
C GLY A 319 -2.81 13.66 -10.86
N MET A 320 -3.37 14.81 -11.24
CA MET A 320 -4.35 14.88 -12.34
C MET A 320 -3.78 14.37 -13.65
N LEU A 321 -2.55 14.74 -13.98
CA LEU A 321 -1.89 14.30 -15.21
C LEU A 321 -1.55 12.81 -15.18
N LYS A 322 -1.07 12.29 -14.05
CA LYS A 322 -0.66 10.89 -13.92
C LYS A 322 -1.84 9.93 -13.95
N TYR A 323 -2.94 10.28 -13.29
CA TYR A 323 -4.10 9.39 -13.11
C TYR A 323 -5.34 9.82 -13.91
N GLY A 324 -5.21 10.80 -14.81
CA GLY A 324 -6.29 11.20 -15.72
C GLY A 324 -7.48 11.88 -15.04
N MET A 325 -7.26 12.62 -13.95
CA MET A 325 -8.35 13.29 -13.24
C MET A 325 -8.73 14.60 -13.95
N PRO A 326 -10.01 14.81 -14.29
CA PRO A 326 -10.41 15.92 -15.17
C PRO A 326 -10.57 17.27 -14.46
N ASP A 327 -10.88 17.28 -13.16
CA ASP A 327 -11.20 18.49 -12.40
C ASP A 327 -10.50 18.48 -11.03
N LEU A 328 -9.78 19.56 -10.73
CA LEU A 328 -9.03 19.71 -9.48
C LEU A 328 -9.96 19.80 -8.26
N ARG A 329 -11.16 20.38 -8.44
CA ARG A 329 -12.09 20.65 -7.33
C ARG A 329 -12.62 19.37 -6.69
N ASP A 330 -12.72 18.29 -7.46
CA ASP A 330 -13.20 17.00 -6.97
C ASP A 330 -12.27 16.42 -5.89
N MET A 331 -10.97 16.76 -5.90
CA MET A 331 -10.01 16.37 -4.87
C MET A 331 -10.34 16.96 -3.48
N PHE A 332 -11.11 18.06 -3.43
CA PHE A 332 -11.48 18.74 -2.19
C PHE A 332 -12.97 18.59 -1.84
N ALA A 333 -13.77 18.01 -2.74
CA ALA A 333 -15.22 17.85 -2.58
C ALA A 333 -15.62 16.80 -1.54
N SER A 334 -14.69 15.96 -1.07
CA SER A 334 -14.94 14.86 -0.12
C SER A 334 -15.98 13.84 -0.63
N ASP A 335 -16.04 13.58 -1.94
CA ASP A 335 -16.95 12.58 -2.51
C ASP A 335 -16.38 11.16 -2.35
N SER A 336 -17.07 10.34 -1.54
CA SER A 336 -16.70 8.94 -1.32
C SER A 336 -16.67 8.07 -2.59
N ARG A 337 -17.46 8.40 -3.62
CA ARG A 337 -17.47 7.67 -4.91
C ARG A 337 -16.23 8.00 -5.72
N TRP A 338 -15.82 9.27 -5.71
CA TRP A 338 -14.57 9.71 -6.33
C TRP A 338 -13.38 9.05 -5.65
N LEU A 339 -13.35 9.04 -4.31
CA LEU A 339 -12.30 8.35 -3.54
C LEU A 339 -12.33 6.83 -3.73
N ALA A 340 -13.50 6.22 -3.97
CA ALA A 340 -13.60 4.80 -4.28
C ALA A 340 -13.07 4.47 -5.69
N HIS A 341 -13.15 5.41 -6.64
CA HIS A 341 -12.68 5.25 -8.01
C HIS A 341 -11.18 5.55 -8.15
N TYR A 342 -10.72 6.68 -7.61
CA TYR A 342 -9.34 7.14 -7.74
C TYR A 342 -8.45 6.82 -6.53
N GLY A 343 -9.03 6.46 -5.38
CA GLY A 343 -8.27 6.23 -4.16
C GLY A 343 -7.45 4.94 -4.20
N PHE A 344 -6.34 4.95 -3.46
CA PHE A 344 -5.36 3.89 -3.47
C PHE A 344 -5.51 2.95 -2.27
N SER A 345 -4.98 1.74 -2.39
CA SER A 345 -4.90 0.81 -1.26
C SER A 345 -3.84 1.26 -0.27
N GLY A 346 -4.17 1.33 1.02
CA GLY A 346 -3.17 1.60 2.06
C GLY A 346 -2.09 0.52 2.20
N PHE A 347 -2.22 -0.61 1.49
CA PHE A 347 -1.21 -1.66 1.41
C PHE A 347 -0.28 -1.54 0.20
N ALA A 348 -0.56 -0.59 -0.72
CA ALA A 348 0.21 -0.35 -1.93
C ALA A 348 0.94 1.01 -1.84
N ALA A 349 1.72 1.17 -0.78
CA ALA A 349 2.53 2.37 -0.61
C ALA A 349 3.63 2.43 -1.68
N PRO A 350 3.86 3.59 -2.31
CA PRO A 350 4.92 3.77 -3.29
C PRO A 350 6.26 3.32 -2.74
N ASN A 351 6.95 2.44 -3.46
CA ASN A 351 8.34 2.15 -3.14
C ASN A 351 9.13 1.66 -4.36
N PRO A 352 10.45 1.86 -4.39
CA PRO A 352 11.28 1.50 -5.54
C PRO A 352 11.31 -0.01 -5.85
N ALA A 353 10.95 -0.86 -4.88
CA ALA A 353 11.02 -2.32 -5.02
C ALA A 353 9.74 -2.95 -5.59
N SER A 354 8.56 -2.42 -5.27
CA SER A 354 7.25 -2.93 -5.71
C SER A 354 6.57 -2.07 -6.76
N GLY A 355 7.09 -0.88 -7.04
CA GLY A 355 6.47 0.08 -7.96
C GLY A 355 5.98 1.35 -7.25
N LEU A 356 5.84 2.43 -8.02
CA LEU A 356 5.36 3.72 -7.52
C LEU A 356 3.82 3.79 -7.56
N SER A 357 3.20 3.32 -8.65
CA SER A 357 1.74 3.30 -8.85
C SER A 357 1.04 1.96 -8.56
#